data_AF-A0A352MBD8-F1
#
_entry.id   AF-A0A352MBD8-F1
#
_cell.length_a   1.000
_cell.length_b   1.000
_cell.length_c   1.000
_cell.angle_alpha   90.00
_cell.angle_beta   90.00
_cell.angle_gamma   90.00
#
_symmetry.space_group_name_H-M   'P 1'
#
loop_
_entity.id
_entity.type
_entity.pdbx_description
1 polymer ?
#
loop_
_entity_poly.entity_id
_entity_poly.type
_entity_poly.pdbx_seq_one_letter_code
_entity_poly.pdbx_strand_id
1 'polypeptide(L)'
;MTEEKLERKLGLFPATNIVVANMIGAGIFTTSGLLMAGLNNPVLLIILWAAGGLIALCGALSYGELGAAMPGAGGEYLFLSKLYSPIFGFLSGWVSFIVGFSAPIAASALGFSEYFTRAVPGLENWLQNNGIMGPVLTGKILAVSVILIFTFIHYRGIKYGARIQNALTLLKILLIVILLIAGFSS
;
A
#
# COMPACT_ATOMS: atom_id res chain seq x y z
N MET A 1 -0.50 -36.41 -3.51
CA MET A 1 -1.46 -35.36 -3.11
C MET A 1 -1.94 -34.71 -4.38
N THR A 2 -3.22 -34.85 -4.71
CA THR A 2 -3.86 -34.10 -5.81
C THR A 2 -3.75 -32.62 -5.48
N GLU A 3 -2.97 -31.86 -6.26
CA GLU A 3 -2.95 -30.39 -6.15
C GLU A 3 -4.38 -29.89 -6.38
N GLU A 4 -4.99 -29.29 -5.36
CA GLU A 4 -6.21 -28.50 -5.54
C GLU A 4 -5.89 -27.37 -6.53
N LYS A 5 -6.37 -27.52 -7.76
CA LYS A 5 -6.13 -26.56 -8.82
C LYS A 5 -6.97 -25.32 -8.53
N LEU A 6 -6.30 -24.23 -8.16
CA LEU A 6 -6.93 -22.94 -7.96
C LEU A 6 -7.76 -22.56 -9.19
N GLU A 7 -9.04 -22.24 -8.99
CA GLU A 7 -9.91 -21.76 -10.05
C GLU A 7 -9.45 -20.38 -10.55
N ARG A 8 -9.20 -20.25 -11.86
CA ARG A 8 -8.88 -18.96 -12.48
C ARG A 8 -10.12 -18.06 -12.54
N LYS A 9 -10.31 -17.22 -11.52
CA LYS A 9 -11.45 -16.28 -11.42
C LYS A 9 -11.16 -14.86 -11.92
N LEU A 10 -9.91 -14.53 -12.21
CA LEU A 10 -9.50 -13.18 -12.62
C LEU A 10 -8.99 -13.20 -14.07
N GLY A 11 -9.60 -12.36 -14.92
CA GLY A 11 -9.11 -12.06 -16.28
C GLY A 11 -8.09 -10.92 -16.29
N LEU A 12 -7.60 -10.56 -17.48
CA LEU A 12 -6.58 -9.51 -17.67
C LEU A 12 -7.01 -8.17 -17.07
N PHE A 13 -8.17 -7.65 -17.46
CA PHE A 13 -8.64 -6.34 -17.00
C PHE A 13 -8.82 -6.25 -15.47
N PRO A 14 -9.52 -7.20 -14.80
CA PRO A 14 -9.58 -7.23 -13.33
C PRO A 14 -8.20 -7.35 -12.68
N ALA A 15 -7.30 -8.18 -13.23
CA ALA A 15 -5.96 -8.34 -12.68
C ALA A 15 -5.12 -7.05 -12.78
N THR A 16 -5.12 -6.39 -13.94
CA THR A 16 -4.45 -5.10 -14.14
C THR A 16 -5.00 -4.03 -13.21
N ASN A 17 -6.33 -3.95 -13.07
CA ASN A 17 -6.96 -2.96 -12.20
C ASN A 17 -6.58 -3.18 -10.72
N ILE A 18 -6.51 -4.43 -10.26
CA ILE A 18 -6.04 -4.76 -8.90
C ILE A 18 -4.60 -4.28 -8.69
N VAL A 19 -3.72 -4.50 -9.67
CA VAL A 19 -2.32 -4.05 -9.59
C VAL A 19 -2.25 -2.53 -9.52
N VAL A 20 -2.95 -1.80 -10.41
CA VAL A 20 -2.99 -0.33 -10.38
C VAL A 20 -3.55 0.18 -9.05
N ALA A 21 -4.63 -0.42 -8.56
CA ALA A 21 -5.25 -0.05 -7.29
C ALA A 21 -4.32 -0.28 -6.09
N ASN A 22 -3.48 -1.32 -6.13
CA ASN A 22 -2.46 -1.59 -5.10
C ASN A 22 -1.27 -0.64 -5.19
N MET A 23 -0.88 -0.19 -6.39
CA MET A 23 0.24 0.74 -6.58
C MET A 23 -0.08 2.16 -6.11
N ILE A 24 -1.33 2.61 -6.27
CA ILE A 24 -1.78 3.95 -5.83
C ILE A 24 -2.01 3.95 -4.31
N GLY A 25 -0.91 4.15 -3.58
CA GLY A 25 -0.87 4.19 -2.12
C GLY A 25 -0.87 5.60 -1.51
N ALA A 26 -0.63 5.66 -0.19
CA ALA A 26 -0.46 6.92 0.54
C ALA A 26 0.82 7.68 0.13
N GLY A 27 1.78 7.01 -0.50
CA GLY A 27 3.08 7.59 -0.86
C GLY A 27 2.99 8.85 -1.73
N ILE A 28 2.02 8.93 -2.65
CA ILE A 28 1.83 10.13 -3.47
C ILE A 28 1.45 11.36 -2.64
N PHE A 29 0.75 11.17 -1.51
CA PHE A 29 0.30 12.24 -0.63
C PHE A 29 1.33 12.56 0.48
N THR A 30 1.92 11.53 1.08
CA THR A 30 2.83 11.69 2.23
C THR A 30 4.27 11.87 1.80
N THR A 31 4.80 10.92 1.02
CA THR A 31 6.21 10.91 0.64
C THR A 31 6.54 12.10 -0.26
N SER A 32 5.66 12.45 -1.20
CA SER A 32 5.84 13.66 -2.03
C SER A 32 5.92 14.92 -1.18
N GLY A 33 5.06 15.06 -0.16
CA GLY A 33 5.08 16.20 0.75
C GLY A 33 6.37 16.27 1.57
N LEU A 34 6.82 15.13 2.11
CA LEU A 34 8.09 15.04 2.85
C LEU A 34 9.31 15.35 1.97
N LEU A 35 9.35 14.80 0.76
CA LEU A 35 10.40 15.09 -0.21
C LEU A 35 10.41 16.56 -0.59
N MET A 36 9.24 17.16 -0.85
CA MET A 36 9.14 18.57 -1.19
C MET A 36 9.63 19.47 -0.04
N ALA A 37 9.26 19.15 1.21
CA ALA A 37 9.70 19.91 2.39
C ALA A 37 11.22 19.85 2.61
N GLY A 38 11.85 18.71 2.32
CA GLY A 38 13.30 18.54 2.44
C GLY A 38 14.10 19.12 1.26
N LEU A 39 13.60 18.93 0.04
CA LEU A 39 14.29 19.34 -1.19
C LEU A 39 14.09 20.82 -1.53
N ASN A 40 12.92 21.38 -1.18
CA ASN A 40 12.48 22.71 -1.58
C ASN A 40 12.64 23.00 -3.09
N ASN A 41 12.62 21.96 -3.93
CA ASN A 41 12.76 22.07 -5.38
C ASN A 41 11.75 21.15 -6.10
N PRO A 42 10.72 21.72 -6.77
CA PRO A 42 9.68 20.93 -7.43
C PRO A 42 10.16 20.19 -8.68
N VAL A 43 11.13 20.75 -9.41
CA VAL A 43 11.70 20.11 -10.60
C VAL A 43 12.45 18.85 -10.20
N LEU A 44 13.24 18.93 -9.13
CA LEU A 44 13.99 17.80 -8.61
C LEU A 44 13.06 16.69 -8.09
N LEU A 45 11.93 17.07 -7.45
CA LEU A 45 10.89 16.11 -7.06
C LEU A 45 10.34 15.34 -8.28
N ILE A 46 10.04 16.02 -9.39
CA ILE A 46 9.55 15.37 -10.62
C ILE A 46 10.62 14.43 -11.21
N ILE A 47 11.89 14.85 -11.22
CA ILE A 47 12.99 14.01 -11.70
C ILE A 47 13.12 12.74 -10.85
N LEU A 48 13.04 12.85 -9.52
CA LEU A 48 13.08 11.69 -8.62
C LEU A 48 11.89 10.76 -8.83
N TRP A 49 10.69 11.30 -9.05
CA TRP A 49 9.51 10.50 -9.40
C TRP A 49 9.68 9.77 -10.73
N ALA A 50 10.22 10.44 -11.75
CA ALA A 50 10.49 9.83 -13.05
C ALA A 50 11.56 8.71 -12.94
N ALA A 51 12.64 8.95 -12.20
CA ALA A 51 13.68 7.95 -11.95
C ALA A 51 13.13 6.73 -11.19
N GLY A 52 12.36 6.97 -10.11
CA GLY A 52 11.69 5.91 -9.37
C GLY A 52 10.70 5.11 -10.23
N GLY A 53 9.94 5.79 -11.09
CA GLY A 53 9.03 5.17 -12.05
C GLY A 53 9.75 4.28 -13.06
N LEU A 54 10.92 4.72 -13.56
CA LEU A 54 11.73 3.92 -14.48
C LEU A 54 12.27 2.66 -13.80
N ILE A 55 12.78 2.78 -12.57
CA ILE A 55 13.26 1.62 -11.78
C ILE A 55 12.11 0.63 -11.54
N ALA A 56 10.94 1.14 -11.16
CA ALA A 56 9.74 0.31 -10.95
C ALA A 56 9.28 -0.38 -12.23
N LEU A 57 9.35 0.29 -13.38
CA LEU A 57 9.01 -0.29 -14.69
C LEU A 57 9.95 -1.44 -15.05
N CYS A 58 11.26 -1.26 -14.90
CA CYS A 58 12.23 -2.33 -15.10
C CYS A 58 11.95 -3.54 -14.20
N GLY A 59 11.61 -3.30 -12.93
CA GLY A 59 11.17 -4.35 -12.01
C GLY A 59 9.91 -5.07 -12.50
N ALA A 60 8.88 -4.32 -12.87
CA ALA A 60 7.61 -4.88 -13.34
C ALA A 60 7.77 -5.76 -14.59
N LEU A 61 8.63 -5.36 -15.54
CA LEU A 61 8.94 -6.15 -16.73
C LEU A 61 9.66 -7.46 -16.36
N SER A 62 10.70 -7.40 -15.52
CA SER A 62 11.40 -8.59 -15.04
C SER A 62 10.48 -9.57 -14.30
N TYR A 63 9.60 -9.07 -13.43
CA TYR A 63 8.60 -9.91 -12.75
C TYR A 63 7.54 -10.44 -13.73
N GLY A 64 7.20 -9.69 -14.79
CA GLY A 64 6.32 -10.12 -15.85
C GLY A 64 6.87 -11.32 -16.63
N GLU A 65 8.15 -11.27 -17.01
CA GLU A 65 8.84 -12.38 -17.68
C GLU A 65 8.93 -13.62 -16.77
N LEU A 66 9.32 -13.45 -15.51
CA LEU A 66 9.38 -14.54 -14.53
C LEU A 66 8.00 -15.16 -14.28
N GLY A 67 6.95 -14.34 -14.18
CA GLY A 67 5.57 -14.79 -14.01
C GLY A 67 5.03 -15.55 -15.22
N ALA A 68 5.44 -15.17 -16.43
CA ALA A 68 5.12 -15.88 -17.66
C ALA A 68 5.89 -17.22 -17.77
N ALA A 69 7.17 -17.24 -17.41
CA ALA A 69 8.02 -18.42 -17.46
C ALA A 69 7.69 -19.46 -16.38
N MET A 70 7.25 -19.02 -15.19
CA MET A 70 6.92 -19.88 -14.05
C MET A 70 5.50 -19.65 -13.54
N PRO A 71 4.46 -20.06 -14.30
CA PRO A 71 3.06 -19.76 -13.99
C PRO A 71 2.52 -20.63 -12.85
N GLY A 72 2.81 -20.24 -11.61
CA GLY A 72 2.30 -20.88 -10.39
C GLY A 72 1.92 -19.85 -9.32
N ALA A 73 1.08 -20.27 -8.37
CA ALA A 73 0.74 -19.44 -7.22
C ALA A 73 1.91 -19.47 -6.22
N GLY A 74 2.57 -18.33 -6.01
CA GLY A 74 3.65 -18.23 -5.02
C GLY A 74 4.61 -17.05 -5.18
N GLY A 75 4.58 -16.33 -6.30
CA GLY A 75 5.39 -15.10 -6.48
C GLY A 75 6.89 -15.33 -6.21
N GLU A 76 7.51 -14.45 -5.43
CA GLU A 76 8.94 -14.51 -5.10
C GLU A 76 9.37 -15.82 -4.42
N TYR A 77 8.52 -16.37 -3.55
CA TYR A 77 8.79 -17.67 -2.93
C TYR A 77 8.98 -18.74 -4.00
N LEU A 78 8.08 -18.78 -4.99
CA LEU A 78 8.13 -19.75 -6.09
C LEU A 78 9.37 -19.52 -6.96
N PHE A 79 9.67 -18.28 -7.33
CA PHE A 79 10.80 -17.95 -8.20
C PHE A 79 12.12 -18.33 -7.55
N LEU A 80 12.35 -17.94 -6.30
CA LEU A 80 13.61 -18.20 -5.61
C LEU A 80 13.77 -19.68 -5.22
N SER A 81 12.67 -20.37 -4.89
CA SER A 81 12.70 -21.81 -4.64
C SER A 81 13.12 -22.60 -5.88
N LYS A 82 12.66 -22.17 -7.07
CA LYS A 82 12.95 -22.86 -8.34
C LYS A 82 14.30 -22.48 -8.94
N LEU A 83 14.70 -21.22 -8.85
CA LEU A 83 15.92 -20.72 -9.49
C LEU A 83 17.18 -20.98 -8.65
N TYR A 84 17.07 -20.98 -7.33
CA TYR A 84 18.23 -21.10 -6.43
C TYR A 84 18.15 -22.31 -5.52
N SER A 85 17.24 -22.29 -4.55
CA SER A 85 17.05 -23.38 -3.57
C SER A 85 15.81 -23.14 -2.73
N PRO A 86 15.14 -24.19 -2.21
CA PRO A 86 13.99 -24.05 -1.29
C PRO A 86 14.25 -23.15 -0.08
N ILE A 87 15.49 -23.07 0.42
CA ILE A 87 15.83 -22.21 1.57
C ILE A 87 15.70 -20.72 1.23
N PHE A 88 16.08 -20.31 0.01
CA PHE A 88 15.95 -18.92 -0.42
C PHE A 88 14.49 -18.53 -0.65
N GLY A 89 13.68 -19.46 -1.15
CA GLY A 89 12.23 -19.27 -1.18
C GLY A 89 11.65 -19.10 0.21
N PHE A 90 12.00 -19.99 1.17
CA PHE A 90 11.52 -19.87 2.55
C PHE A 90 11.90 -18.52 3.18
N LEU A 91 13.15 -18.09 3.04
CA LEU A 91 13.61 -16.80 3.54
C LEU A 91 12.88 -15.63 2.86
N SER A 92 12.65 -15.69 1.55
CA SER A 92 11.89 -14.65 0.85
C SER A 92 10.44 -14.58 1.32
N GLY A 93 9.84 -15.71 1.68
CA GLY A 93 8.53 -15.75 2.34
C GLY A 93 8.51 -14.97 3.66
N TRP A 94 9.51 -15.15 4.51
CA TRP A 94 9.64 -14.39 5.76
C TRP A 94 9.88 -12.90 5.55
N VAL A 95 10.75 -12.55 4.60
CA VAL A 95 11.01 -11.16 4.23
C VAL A 95 9.75 -10.51 3.68
N SER A 96 9.02 -11.20 2.79
CA SER A 96 7.74 -10.73 2.26
C SER A 96 6.73 -10.51 3.37
N PHE A 97 6.59 -11.45 4.30
CA PHE A 97 5.62 -11.36 5.39
C PHE A 97 5.88 -10.16 6.31
N ILE A 98 7.13 -9.99 6.76
CA ILE A 98 7.48 -8.94 7.73
C ILE A 98 7.68 -7.59 7.02
N VAL A 99 8.58 -7.55 6.04
CA VAL A 99 9.04 -6.30 5.39
C VAL A 99 8.13 -5.94 4.22
N GLY A 100 7.69 -6.92 3.43
CA GLY A 100 6.87 -6.68 2.25
C GLY A 100 5.43 -6.25 2.57
N PHE A 101 4.85 -6.78 3.65
CA PHE A 101 3.44 -6.54 3.99
C PHE A 101 3.23 -5.93 5.37
N SER A 102 3.76 -6.53 6.44
CA SER A 102 3.45 -6.10 7.82
C SER A 102 3.95 -4.68 8.12
N ALA A 103 5.21 -4.36 7.77
CA ALA A 103 5.77 -3.04 8.01
C ALA A 103 5.08 -1.92 7.19
N PRO A 104 4.81 -2.07 5.88
CA PRO A 104 4.02 -1.10 5.12
C PRO A 104 2.59 -0.90 5.63
N ILE A 105 1.93 -1.96 6.11
CA ILE A 105 0.60 -1.85 6.73
C ILE A 105 0.69 -0.98 7.99
N ALA A 106 1.68 -1.23 8.86
CA ALA A 106 1.90 -0.42 10.06
C ALA A 106 2.22 1.04 9.73
N ALA A 107 3.12 1.29 8.77
CA ALA A 107 3.46 2.64 8.31
C ALA A 107 2.23 3.38 7.74
N SER A 108 1.41 2.69 6.94
CA SER A 108 0.17 3.25 6.38
C SER A 108 -0.85 3.58 7.46
N ALA A 109 -0.96 2.73 8.50
CA ALA A 109 -1.87 2.97 9.63
C ALA A 109 -1.42 4.15 10.49
N LEU A 110 -0.10 4.34 10.68
CA LEU A 110 0.45 5.53 11.33
C LEU A 110 0.19 6.79 10.49
N GLY A 111 0.40 6.73 9.17
CA GLY A 111 0.06 7.83 8.27
C GLY A 111 -1.42 8.19 8.33
N PHE A 112 -2.31 7.19 8.31
CA PHE A 112 -3.75 7.40 8.50
C PHE A 112 -4.05 8.13 9.82
N SER A 113 -3.45 7.66 10.92
CA SER A 113 -3.63 8.27 12.23
C SER A 113 -3.24 9.75 12.24
N GLU A 114 -2.09 10.09 11.64
CA GLU A 114 -1.60 11.46 11.55
C GLU A 114 -2.50 12.36 10.68
N TYR A 115 -3.00 11.87 9.55
CA TYR A 115 -3.98 12.63 8.76
C TYR A 115 -5.32 12.77 9.49
N PHE A 116 -5.75 11.74 10.21
CA PHE A 116 -7.03 11.73 10.92
C PHE A 116 -7.04 12.72 12.09
N THR A 117 -5.97 12.76 12.91
CA THR A 117 -5.87 13.71 14.03
C THR A 117 -5.80 15.15 13.54
N ARG A 118 -5.11 15.41 12.43
CA ARG A 118 -5.10 16.74 11.79
C ARG A 118 -6.47 17.13 11.22
N ALA A 119 -7.21 16.17 10.66
CA ALA A 119 -8.56 16.40 10.15
C ALA A 119 -9.60 16.60 11.27
N VAL A 120 -9.37 16.02 12.45
CA VAL A 120 -10.25 16.09 13.62
C VAL A 120 -9.49 16.62 14.84
N PRO A 121 -9.06 17.91 14.83
CA PRO A 121 -8.15 18.46 15.83
C PRO A 121 -8.76 18.51 17.26
N GLY A 122 -10.08 18.38 17.39
CA GLY A 122 -10.75 18.34 18.70
C GLY A 122 -10.53 17.07 19.50
N LEU A 123 -10.29 15.92 18.84
CA LEU A 123 -10.23 14.62 19.51
C LEU A 123 -8.96 14.45 20.35
N GLU A 124 -7.81 14.76 19.76
CA GLU A 124 -6.50 14.63 20.43
C GLU A 124 -6.39 15.61 21.59
N ASN A 125 -6.76 16.87 21.36
CA ASN A 125 -6.76 17.91 22.39
C ASN A 125 -7.71 17.57 23.55
N TRP A 126 -8.90 17.02 23.27
CA TRP A 126 -9.82 16.61 24.32
C TRP A 126 -9.27 15.45 25.16
N LEU A 127 -8.70 14.42 24.54
CA LEU A 127 -8.10 13.28 25.26
C LEU A 127 -6.91 13.71 26.12
N GLN A 128 -6.08 14.61 25.61
CA GLN A 128 -4.91 15.13 26.32
C GLN A 128 -5.33 16.03 27.49
N ASN A 129 -6.25 16.97 27.26
CA ASN A 129 -6.71 17.93 28.27
C ASN A 129 -7.44 17.25 29.44
N ASN A 130 -8.12 16.13 29.19
CA ASN A 130 -8.76 15.33 30.24
C ASN A 130 -7.78 14.33 30.91
N GLY A 131 -6.49 14.33 30.56
CA GLY A 131 -5.49 13.43 31.12
C GLY A 131 -5.73 11.95 30.80
N ILE A 132 -6.58 11.64 29.82
CA ILE A 132 -6.99 10.27 29.49
C ILE A 132 -5.83 9.56 28.77
N MET A 133 -5.29 10.19 27.72
CA MET A 133 -4.24 9.62 26.86
C MET A 133 -3.36 10.72 26.27
N GLY A 134 -2.04 10.46 26.20
CA GLY A 134 -1.09 11.34 25.53
C GLY A 134 -1.13 11.20 24.00
N PRO A 135 -0.63 12.22 23.26
CA PRO A 135 -0.75 12.30 21.80
C PRO A 135 -0.15 11.08 21.06
N VAL A 136 1.00 10.60 21.52
CA VAL A 136 1.66 9.40 20.97
C VAL A 136 0.82 8.14 21.15
N LEU A 137 0.17 7.98 22.30
CA LEU A 137 -0.65 6.80 22.59
C LEU A 137 -1.96 6.83 21.79
N THR A 138 -2.60 8.01 21.70
CA THR A 138 -3.78 8.24 20.86
C THR A 138 -3.48 7.87 19.41
N GLY A 139 -2.36 8.33 18.87
CA GLY A 139 -1.94 8.03 17.51
C GLY A 139 -1.74 6.52 17.27
N LYS A 140 -1.09 5.82 18.20
CA LYS A 140 -0.88 4.36 18.12
C LYS A 140 -2.19 3.57 18.22
N ILE A 141 -3.11 3.96 19.10
CA ILE A 141 -4.40 3.30 19.24
C ILE A 141 -5.21 3.45 17.95
N LEU A 142 -5.28 4.65 17.37
CA LEU A 142 -5.95 4.86 16.08
C LEU A 142 -5.35 3.99 14.97
N ALA A 143 -4.02 3.89 14.90
CA ALA A 143 -3.32 3.05 13.93
C ALA A 143 -3.65 1.55 14.13
N VAL A 144 -3.65 1.05 15.37
CA VAL A 144 -4.03 -0.35 15.66
C VAL A 144 -5.51 -0.59 15.36
N SER A 145 -6.39 0.35 15.73
CA SER A 145 -7.83 0.25 15.47
C SER A 145 -8.14 0.15 13.98
N VAL A 146 -7.50 0.97 13.13
CA VAL A 146 -7.75 0.89 11.68
C VAL A 146 -7.29 -0.46 11.10
N ILE A 147 -6.14 -1.00 11.55
CA ILE A 147 -5.68 -2.33 11.15
C ILE A 147 -6.71 -3.40 11.54
N LEU A 148 -7.21 -3.38 12.77
CA LEU A 148 -8.21 -4.34 13.25
C LEU A 148 -9.52 -4.24 12.47
N ILE A 149 -9.98 -3.02 12.17
CA ILE A 149 -11.20 -2.79 11.35
C ILE A 149 -11.04 -3.43 9.97
N PHE A 150 -9.94 -3.14 9.26
CA PHE A 150 -9.70 -3.72 7.93
C PHE A 150 -9.49 -5.23 7.99
N THR A 151 -8.85 -5.74 9.05
CA THR A 151 -8.73 -7.19 9.28
C THR A 151 -10.09 -7.85 9.41
N PHE A 152 -11.00 -7.28 10.20
CA PHE A 152 -12.37 -7.78 10.37
C PHE A 152 -13.19 -7.68 9.07
N ILE A 153 -13.00 -6.61 8.29
CA ILE A 153 -13.61 -6.47 6.96
C ILE A 153 -13.13 -7.59 6.03
N HIS A 154 -11.82 -7.85 5.98
CA HIS A 154 -11.27 -8.92 5.14
C HIS A 154 -11.70 -10.31 5.61
N TYR A 155 -11.90 -10.50 6.91
CA TYR A 155 -12.42 -11.77 7.47
C TYR A 155 -13.82 -12.13 6.95
N ARG A 156 -14.67 -11.14 6.62
CA ARG A 156 -16.01 -11.37 6.03
C ARG A 156 -15.99 -11.85 4.57
N GLY A 157 -14.83 -11.86 3.93
CA GLY A 157 -14.63 -12.48 2.62
C GLY A 157 -14.07 -11.56 1.55
N ILE A 158 -13.34 -12.17 0.62
CA ILE A 158 -12.54 -11.48 -0.40
C ILE A 158 -13.35 -10.57 -1.32
N LYS A 159 -14.61 -10.91 -1.63
CA LYS A 159 -15.48 -10.08 -2.48
C LYS A 159 -15.86 -8.76 -1.80
N TYR A 160 -16.11 -8.78 -0.49
CA TYR A 160 -16.46 -7.58 0.27
C TYR A 160 -15.23 -6.68 0.44
N GLY A 161 -14.08 -7.27 0.81
CA GLY A 161 -12.80 -6.56 0.86
C GLY A 161 -12.46 -5.86 -0.45
N ALA A 162 -12.56 -6.59 -1.57
CA ALA A 162 -12.29 -6.04 -2.90
C ALA A 162 -13.20 -4.86 -3.26
N ARG A 163 -14.49 -4.89 -2.90
CA ARG A 163 -15.41 -3.76 -3.15
C ARG A 163 -15.01 -2.51 -2.38
N ILE A 164 -14.70 -2.65 -1.09
CA ILE A 164 -14.27 -1.53 -0.23
C ILE A 164 -12.95 -0.97 -0.75
N GLN A 165 -12.00 -1.84 -1.09
CA GLN A 165 -10.72 -1.43 -1.65
C GLN A 165 -10.89 -0.66 -2.97
N ASN A 166 -11.72 -1.15 -3.89
CA ASN A 166 -11.99 -0.46 -5.15
C ASN A 166 -12.61 0.93 -4.92
N ALA A 167 -13.56 1.05 -3.98
CA ALA A 167 -14.16 2.33 -3.64
C ALA A 167 -13.13 3.32 -3.06
N LEU A 168 -12.25 2.86 -2.16
CA LEU A 168 -11.16 3.67 -1.62
C LEU A 168 -10.16 4.10 -2.69
N THR A 169 -9.83 3.22 -3.64
CA THR A 169 -8.95 3.56 -4.76
C THR A 169 -9.58 4.63 -5.66
N LEU A 170 -10.87 4.51 -5.99
CA LEU A 170 -11.58 5.53 -6.77
C LEU A 170 -11.59 6.88 -6.04
N LEU A 171 -11.83 6.89 -4.73
CA LEU A 171 -11.75 8.09 -3.91
C LEU A 171 -10.34 8.71 -3.96
N LYS A 172 -9.28 7.92 -3.82
CA LYS A 172 -7.89 8.41 -3.92
C LYS A 172 -7.62 9.05 -5.28
N ILE A 173 -8.03 8.41 -6.37
CA ILE A 173 -7.86 8.94 -7.73
C ILE A 173 -8.61 10.27 -7.88
N LEU A 174 -9.86 10.32 -7.41
CA LEU A 174 -10.66 11.54 -7.43
C LEU A 174 -9.97 12.69 -6.67
N LEU A 175 -9.43 12.42 -5.48
CA LEU A 175 -8.70 13.41 -4.69
C LEU A 175 -7.45 13.92 -5.43
N ILE A 176 -6.70 13.05 -6.11
CA ILE A 176 -5.56 13.45 -6.94
C ILE A 176 -6.01 14.39 -8.06
N VAL A 177 -7.08 14.03 -8.78
CA VAL A 177 -7.62 14.86 -9.87
C VAL A 177 -8.07 16.24 -9.35
N ILE A 178 -8.75 16.29 -8.21
CA ILE A 178 -9.17 17.55 -7.59
C ILE A 178 -7.95 18.41 -7.23
N LEU A 179 -6.92 17.82 -6.62
CA LEU A 179 -5.69 18.54 -6.27
C LEU A 179 -4.96 19.07 -7.50
N LEU A 180 -4.91 18.31 -8.59
CA LEU A 180 -4.32 18.78 -9.85
C LEU A 180 -5.08 19.98 -10.40
N ILE A 181 -6.41 19.90 -10.49
CA ILE A 181 -7.24 21.00 -10.98
C ILE A 181 -7.05 22.24 -10.10
N ALA A 182 -7.12 22.09 -8.77
CA ALA A 182 -6.94 23.18 -7.83
C ALA A 182 -5.56 23.84 -7.98
N GLY A 183 -4.50 23.03 -8.09
CA GLY A 183 -3.13 23.53 -8.24
C GLY A 183 -2.84 24.24 -9.55
N PHE A 184 -3.52 23.88 -10.65
CA PHE A 184 -3.42 24.65 -11.92
C PHE A 184 -4.33 25.88 -11.96
N SER A 185 -5.31 25.97 -11.04
CA SER A 185 -6.22 27.12 -10.94
C SER A 185 -5.70 28.26 -10.05
N SER A 186 -4.65 27.98 -9.26
CA SER A 186 -3.96 28.94 -8.38
C SER A 186 -2.76 29.56 -9.06
#